data_AF-A0A914J2I0-F1
#
_entry.id   AF-A0A914J2I0-F1
#
_cell.length_a   1.000
_cell.length_b   1.000
_cell.length_c   1.000
_cell.angle_alpha   90.00
_cell.angle_beta   90.00
_cell.angle_gamma   90.00
#
_symmetry.space_group_name_H-M   'P 1'
#
loop_
_entity.id
_entity.type
_entity.pdbx_description
1 polymer ?
#
loop_
_entity_poly.entity_id
_entity_poly.type
_entity_poly.pdbx_seq_one_letter_code
_entity_poly.pdbx_strand_id
1 'polypeptide(L)' 'MNRHRHTYCGMLAAMDESFGQIVRFLKRAGLYDDTIIIFSSDNGGDTKAGASNMPLRGQKSSIWEGGTKTT' A
#
# COMPACT_ATOMS: atom_id res chain seq x y z
N MET A 1 12.35 -3.85 19.12
CA MET A 1 11.85 -3.43 17.80
C MET A 1 10.84 -4.47 17.31
N ASN A 2 9.65 -4.08 16.85
CA ASN A 2 8.63 -5.03 16.38
C ASN A 2 9.08 -5.64 15.04
N ARG A 3 9.43 -6.94 15.04
CA ARG A 3 9.95 -7.65 13.85
C ARG A 3 8.95 -7.65 12.69
N HIS A 4 7.67 -7.87 12.97
CA HIS A 4 6.62 -7.85 11.95
C HIS A 4 6.53 -6.47 11.30
N ARG A 5 6.55 -5.39 12.10
CA ARG A 5 6.55 -4.02 11.57
C ARG A 5 7.78 -3.74 10.72
N HIS A 6 8.96 -4.18 11.14
CA HIS A 6 10.19 -3.97 10.37
C HIS A 6 10.10 -4.68 9.00
N THR A 7 9.75 -5.96 8.98
CA THR A 7 9.58 -6.70 7.73
C THR A 7 8.48 -6.08 6.85
N TYR A 8 7.35 -5.68 7.43
CA TYR A 8 6.26 -5.02 6.71
C TYR A 8 6.71 -3.71 6.04
N CYS A 9 7.48 -2.87 6.74
CA CYS A 9 8.04 -1.65 6.15
C CYS A 9 9.02 -1.96 5.00
N GLY A 10 9.82 -3.03 5.11
CA GLY A 10 10.70 -3.48 4.03
C GLY A 10 9.93 -3.92 2.79
N MET A 11 8.81 -4.64 2.98
CA MET A 11 7.92 -5.03 1.88
C MET A 11 7.31 -3.80 1.19
N LEU A 12 6.85 -2.80 1.96
CA LEU A 12 6.33 -1.54 1.39
C LEU A 12 7.39 -0.77 0.61
N ALA A 13 8.64 -0.72 1.11
CA ALA A 13 9.73 -0.06 0.40
C ALA A 13 10.04 -0.73 -0.96
N ALA A 14 10.06 -2.06 -1.00
CA ALA A 14 10.25 -2.80 -2.25
C ALA A 14 9.09 -2.60 -3.24
N MET A 15 7.85 -2.50 -2.75
CA MET A 15 6.68 -2.19 -3.57
C MET A 15 6.76 -0.78 -4.17
N ASP A 16 7.13 0.23 -3.37
CA ASP A 16 7.33 1.61 -3.83
C ASP A 16 8.41 1.70 -4.92
N GLU A 17 9.54 1.02 -4.72
CA GLU A 17 10.60 0.95 -5.73
C GLU A 17 10.10 0.34 -7.05
N SER A 18 9.34 -0.75 -6.96
CA SER A 18 8.76 -1.45 -8.12
C SER A 18 7.76 -0.57 -8.87
N PHE A 19 6.91 0.17 -8.15
CA PHE A 19 6.00 1.14 -8.76
C PHE A 19 6.77 2.28 -9.44
N GLY A 20 7.85 2.75 -8.82
CA GLY A 20 8.77 3.69 -9.44
C GLY A 20 9.36 3.19 -10.77
N GLN A 21 9.61 1.89 -10.91
CA GLN A 21 10.08 1.31 -12.18
C GLN A 21 9.01 1.41 -13.28
N ILE A 22 7.74 1.16 -12.95
CA ILE A 22 6.60 1.30 -13.87
C ILE A 22 6.46 2.76 -14.31
N VAL A 23 6.46 3.70 -13.37
CA VAL A 23 6.38 5.14 -13.69
C VAL A 23 7.55 5.58 -14.56
N ARG A 24 8.78 5.16 -14.26
CA ARG A 24 9.96 5.44 -15.10
C ARG A 24 9.81 4.87 -16.50
N PHE A 25 9.24 3.67 -16.63
CA PHE A 25 8.95 3.08 -17.94
C PHE A 25 7.94 3.93 -18.72
N LEU A 26 6.79 4.28 -18.13
CA LEU A 26 5.76 5.09 -18.78
C LEU A 26 6.31 6.44 -19.25
N LYS A 27 7.16 7.09 -18.44
CA LYS A 27 7.82 8.35 -18.82
C LYS A 27 8.78 8.17 -20.00
N ARG A 28 9.62 7.13 -19.99
CA ARG A 28 10.54 6.84 -21.11
C ARG A 28 9.81 6.48 -22.40
N ALA A 29 8.64 5.85 -22.29
CA ALA A 29 7.82 5.48 -23.43
C ALA A 29 6.96 6.64 -23.97
N GLY A 30 6.96 7.81 -23.31
CA GLY A 30 6.10 8.95 -23.69
C GLY A 30 4.61 8.73 -23.41
N LEU A 31 4.25 7.75 -22.58
CA LEU A 31 2.86 7.37 -22.30
C LEU A 31 2.32 8.00 -21.01
N TYR A 32 3.21 8.53 -20.16
CA TYR A 32 2.84 8.96 -18.81
C TYR A 32 1.77 10.05 -18.78
N ASP A 33 1.84 11.02 -19.68
CA ASP A 33 0.97 12.20 -19.66
C ASP A 33 -0.48 11.90 -20.11
N ASP A 34 -0.70 10.77 -20.80
CA ASP A 34 -2.02 10.28 -21.23
C ASP A 34 -2.40 8.95 -20.53
N THR A 35 -1.86 8.73 -19.32
CA THR A 35 -2.17 7.53 -18.51
C THR A 35 -2.78 7.94 -17.17
N ILE A 36 -3.96 7.41 -16.86
CA ILE A 36 -4.53 7.48 -15.50
C ILE A 36 -4.01 6.29 -14.70
N ILE A 37 -3.34 6.59 -13.58
CA ILE A 37 -2.87 5.56 -12.65
C ILE A 37 -3.75 5.60 -11.38
N ILE A 38 -4.37 4.47 -11.08
CA ILE A 38 -5.14 4.26 -9.84
C ILE A 38 -4.33 3.32 -8.95
N PHE A 39 -4.07 3.74 -7.72
CA PHE A 39 -3.43 2.93 -6.70
C PHE A 39 -4.37 2.82 -5.50
N SER A 40 -4.72 1.60 -5.12
CA SER A 40 -5.64 1.33 -4.00
C SER A 40 -5.29 0.01 -3.32
N SER A 41 -5.64 -0.11 -2.04
CA SER A 41 -5.54 -1.36 -1.28
C SER A 41 -6.82 -2.17 -1.39
N ASP A 42 -6.72 -3.49 -1.39
CA ASP A 42 -7.86 -4.42 -1.46
C ASP A 42 -8.68 -4.45 -0.16
N ASN A 43 -8.05 -4.17 0.99
CA ASN A 43 -8.67 -4.02 2.30
C ASN A 43 -7.76 -3.21 3.25
N GLY A 44 -8.28 -2.91 4.44
CA GLY A 44 -7.46 -2.36 5.53
C GLY A 44 -6.43 -3.38 6.04
N GLY A 45 -5.32 -2.89 6.60
CA GLY A 45 -4.17 -3.73 6.93
C GLY A 45 -4.42 -4.71 8.08
N ASP A 46 -3.69 -5.83 8.09
CA ASP A 46 -3.66 -6.76 9.23
C ASP A 46 -2.62 -6.30 10.26
N THR A 47 -3.09 -5.83 11.43
CA THR A 47 -2.20 -5.31 12.48
C THR A 47 -1.35 -6.40 13.13
N LYS A 48 -1.78 -7.67 13.03
CA LYS A 48 -0.98 -8.82 13.48
C LYS A 48 0.21 -9.08 12.56
N ALA A 49 0.12 -8.66 11.30
CA ALA A 49 1.19 -8.76 10.30
C ALA A 49 2.07 -7.50 10.20
N GLY A 50 1.91 -6.52 11.11
CA GLY A 50 2.74 -5.30 11.14
C GLY A 50 2.16 -4.10 10.39
N ALA A 51 0.94 -4.21 9.85
CA ALA A 51 0.22 -3.06 9.32
C ALA A 51 -0.26 -2.12 10.45
N SER A 52 -0.60 -0.88 10.08
CA SER A 52 -1.20 0.10 10.99
C SER A 52 -2.34 0.80 10.28
N ASN A 53 -3.52 0.76 10.87
CA ASN A 53 -4.71 1.46 10.36
C ASN A 53 -5.06 2.71 11.18
N MET A 54 -4.19 3.13 12.10
CA MET A 54 -4.41 4.32 12.93
C MET A 54 -4.74 5.54 12.05
N PRO A 55 -5.75 6.36 12.40
CA PRO A 55 -6.56 6.33 13.63
C PRO A 55 -7.83 5.47 13.55
N LEU A 56 -8.03 4.69 12.48
CA LEU A 56 -9.26 3.97 12.21
C LEU A 56 -9.39 2.73 13.10
N ARG A 57 -10.62 2.45 13.54
CA ARG A 57 -10.96 1.26 14.32
C ARG A 57 -10.92 0.02 13.42
N GLY A 58 -10.32 -1.06 13.91
CA GLY A 58 -10.36 -2.36 13.24
C GLY A 58 -9.19 -2.63 12.29
N GLN A 59 -9.29 -3.75 11.58
CA GLN A 59 -8.25 -4.29 10.71
C GLN A 59 -8.84 -5.17 9.62
N LYS A 60 -7.98 -5.79 8.80
CA LYS A 60 -8.36 -6.83 7.85
C LYS A 60 -9.43 -7.78 8.43
N SER A 61 -10.44 -8.07 7.62
CA SER A 61 -11.59 -8.92 7.97
C SER A 61 -12.54 -8.35 9.02
N SER A 62 -12.44 -7.07 9.38
CA SER A 62 -13.44 -6.39 10.21
C SER A 62 -14.31 -5.45 9.38
N ILE A 63 -15.56 -5.24 9.83
CA ILE A 63 -16.51 -4.29 9.21
C ILE A 63 -16.28 -2.84 9.63
N TRP A 64 -15.29 -2.59 10.49
CA TRP A 64 -14.94 -1.23 10.91
C TRP A 64 -14.09 -0.54 9.85
N GLU A 65 -14.00 0.79 9.91
CA GLU A 65 -13.25 1.61 8.95
C GLU A 65 -11.82 1.11 8.68
N GLY A 66 -11.10 0.64 9.71
CA GLY A 66 -9.75 0.11 9.54
C GLY A 66 -9.67 -1.24 8.81
N GLY A 67 -10.80 -1.86 8.49
CA GLY A 67 -10.89 -3.05 7.64
C GLY A 67 -11.45 -2.76 6.24
N THR A 68 -12.32 -1.76 6.10
CA THR A 68 -13.08 -1.50 4.87
C THR A 68 -12.70 -0.21 4.15
N LYS A 69 -12.15 0.78 4.84
CA LYS A 69 -11.74 2.06 4.24
C LYS A 69 -10.29 1.99 3.79
N THR A 70 -10.08 2.08 2.49
CA THR A 70 -8.77 2.19 1.85
C THR A 70 -8.69 3.50 1.05
N THR A 71 -7.48 3.91 0.71
CA THR A 71 -7.24 4.95 -0.31
C THR A 71 -7.49 4.42 -1.70
#